data_AF-A0A2K6G1H5-F1
#
_entry.id   AF-A0A2K6G1H5-F1
#
_cell.length_a   1.000
_cell.length_b   1.000
_cell.length_c   1.000
_cell.angle_alpha   90.00
_cell.angle_beta   90.00
_cell.angle_gamma   90.00
#
_symmetry.space_group_name_H-M   'P 1'
#
loop_
_entity.id
_entity.type
_entity.pdbx_description
1 polymer ?
#
loop_
_entity_poly.entity_id
_entity_poly.type
_entity_poly.pdbx_seq_one_letter_code
_entity_poly.pdbx_strand_id
1 'polypeptide(L)'
;MAPKKKASKGGKEPEVKKKGGKKEAGVILKPVETPLAEETREFYHIQIRDLEDRVARYQRKWDELAVQEKLFRQEFDQLANSKKEIVAFLKRTLNQRVDEITDLNEQLQNLQLAKEVEKDAFEAQLAQVRHEFQETKDQLTTENIVLAGKLAALEEFRLQKEELTDRFMLLEAQLRNQESEYKDYVYNLEKKSVLDKDRLRKEIIQRVNLVATEFRKVATNQMWETTKRAILENSSVTLQLAKVSRQGMQLLQENEQLKGSQDELCKQLELLEDTQKVMARHRRGHQKIILMLTEKCQEQQQSMAEAKQLRLLLSRLEQRFLQLQTDSQATRSQRDQLNLQLERQQAEAQRLQQELAEEQRARASLEMALNQATSTLQDILQMQVEEEEGVFDVMYQLHCKDTLQQLLAMLSSAMALRPPKAVCPRQESQPQGPPKESRSNIQPPRVGSLLQQLSSTAAYQPGDLGLVPYQGHVPPNPQDLRLLSHATRMRTFRAHSTPEIHASSSLKRLKKFSLPDVLLHPK
;
A
#
# COMPACT_ATOMS: atom_id res chain seq x y z
N MET A 1 -53.65 -7.92 -11.04
CA MET A 1 -54.05 -6.53 -11.36
C MET A 1 -54.59 -6.50 -12.78
N ALA A 2 -55.88 -6.26 -12.94
CA ALA A 2 -56.49 -5.75 -14.19
C ALA A 2 -56.35 -4.20 -14.19
N PRO A 3 -57.00 -3.39 -15.07
CA PRO A 3 -57.80 -3.67 -16.27
C PRO A 3 -57.43 -2.69 -17.44
N LYS A 4 -58.01 -2.61 -18.66
CA LYS A 4 -59.40 -2.32 -19.14
C LYS A 4 -59.39 -2.41 -20.70
N LYS A 5 -60.34 -3.11 -21.38
CA LYS A 5 -61.68 -2.68 -21.92
C LYS A 5 -61.60 -1.87 -23.24
N LYS A 6 -62.36 -2.08 -24.33
CA LYS A 6 -63.76 -2.55 -24.65
C LYS A 6 -63.79 -3.17 -26.08
N ALA A 7 -64.52 -4.25 -26.44
CA ALA A 7 -65.99 -4.53 -26.53
C ALA A 7 -66.71 -3.68 -27.61
N SER A 8 -67.71 -4.11 -28.40
CA SER A 8 -68.49 -5.35 -28.68
C SER A 8 -69.53 -5.00 -29.78
N LYS A 9 -70.04 -5.93 -30.61
CA LYS A 9 -71.41 -6.54 -30.61
C LYS A 9 -71.58 -7.19 -32.01
N GLY A 10 -72.03 -8.44 -32.24
CA GLY A 10 -73.20 -9.16 -31.72
C GLY A 10 -74.43 -8.73 -32.53
N GLY A 11 -75.22 -9.54 -33.24
CA GLY A 11 -75.47 -11.00 -33.36
C GLY A 11 -76.98 -11.19 -33.66
N LYS A 12 -77.39 -12.28 -34.33
CA LYS A 12 -78.66 -13.07 -34.19
C LYS A 12 -79.17 -13.70 -35.51
N GLU A 13 -79.10 -15.03 -35.58
CA GLU A 13 -80.19 -15.93 -36.01
C GLU A 13 -81.21 -16.09 -34.82
N PRO A 14 -82.31 -16.89 -34.83
CA PRO A 14 -82.73 -17.96 -35.77
C PRO A 14 -84.27 -18.15 -36.04
N GLU A 15 -84.55 -19.13 -36.91
CA GLU A 15 -85.60 -20.19 -36.90
C GLU A 15 -87.14 -19.96 -37.09
N VAL A 16 -87.63 -20.72 -38.09
CA VAL A 16 -88.76 -21.70 -38.09
C VAL A 16 -90.22 -21.22 -38.16
N LYS A 17 -90.94 -21.67 -39.20
CA LYS A 17 -92.16 -22.51 -39.10
C LYS A 17 -92.49 -23.26 -40.40
N LYS A 18 -92.99 -24.49 -40.23
CA LYS A 18 -93.31 -25.56 -41.20
C LYS A 18 -94.85 -25.82 -41.22
N LYS A 19 -95.28 -26.69 -42.16
CA LYS A 19 -96.58 -27.41 -42.34
C LYS A 19 -97.68 -26.63 -43.08
N GLY A 20 -98.48 -27.22 -43.99
CA GLY A 20 -98.65 -28.61 -44.48
C GLY A 20 -99.66 -28.61 -45.65
N GLY A 21 -99.54 -29.49 -46.66
CA GLY A 21 -100.40 -30.69 -46.88
C GLY A 21 -101.82 -30.36 -47.36
N LYS A 22 -102.38 -30.87 -48.48
CA LYS A 22 -102.59 -32.31 -48.80
C LYS A 22 -103.24 -32.52 -50.19
N LYS A 23 -102.83 -33.63 -50.85
CA LYS A 23 -103.61 -34.65 -51.61
C LYS A 23 -104.04 -34.50 -53.09
N GLU A 24 -103.33 -35.31 -53.89
CA GLU A 24 -103.68 -36.17 -55.03
C GLU A 24 -105.15 -36.48 -55.39
N ALA A 25 -105.44 -36.45 -56.70
CA ALA A 25 -105.90 -37.56 -57.57
C ALA A 25 -106.12 -36.93 -58.98
N GLY A 26 -105.60 -37.40 -60.12
CA GLY A 26 -105.46 -38.78 -60.58
C GLY A 26 -106.55 -39.09 -61.61
N VAL A 27 -106.52 -38.50 -62.81
CA VAL A 27 -107.16 -39.07 -64.03
C VAL A 27 -106.34 -38.67 -65.26
N ILE A 28 -105.73 -39.68 -65.88
CA ILE A 28 -105.20 -39.69 -67.24
C ILE A 28 -106.36 -40.04 -68.18
N LEU A 29 -106.48 -39.37 -69.34
CA LEU A 29 -106.68 -39.95 -70.69
C LEU A 29 -107.10 -38.85 -71.72
N LYS A 30 -106.09 -38.42 -72.50
CA LYS A 30 -105.99 -38.03 -73.94
C LYS A 30 -107.29 -37.83 -74.81
N PRO A 31 -107.16 -37.34 -76.06
CA PRO A 31 -106.74 -36.00 -76.50
C PRO A 31 -107.79 -35.41 -77.48
N VAL A 32 -107.92 -34.09 -77.58
CA VAL A 32 -108.47 -33.49 -78.80
C VAL A 32 -107.49 -32.42 -79.22
N GLU A 33 -106.57 -32.84 -80.08
CA GLU A 33 -105.69 -31.97 -80.85
C GLU A 33 -106.58 -31.10 -81.73
N THR A 34 -106.77 -29.86 -81.29
CA THR A 34 -107.17 -28.78 -82.18
C THR A 34 -105.88 -28.18 -82.74
N PRO A 35 -105.75 -27.97 -84.05
CA PRO A 35 -104.50 -27.51 -84.67
C PRO A 35 -103.98 -26.16 -84.10
N LEU A 36 -104.85 -25.34 -83.50
CA LEU A 36 -104.50 -24.11 -82.77
C LEU A 36 -103.82 -24.34 -81.40
N ALA A 37 -104.11 -25.46 -80.72
CA ALA A 37 -103.48 -25.83 -79.46
C ALA A 37 -102.07 -26.43 -79.67
N GLU A 38 -101.82 -27.00 -80.85
CA GLU A 38 -100.52 -27.50 -81.27
C GLU A 38 -99.59 -26.35 -81.65
N GLU A 39 -100.07 -25.38 -82.44
CA GLU A 39 -99.32 -24.17 -82.80
C GLU A 39 -98.89 -23.35 -81.57
N THR A 40 -99.76 -23.22 -80.57
CA THR A 40 -99.42 -22.54 -79.30
C THR A 40 -98.44 -23.34 -78.45
N ARG A 41 -98.55 -24.67 -78.39
CA ARG A 41 -97.55 -25.54 -77.73
C ARG A 41 -96.21 -25.49 -78.43
N GLU A 42 -96.19 -25.51 -79.76
CA GLU A 42 -94.98 -25.40 -80.58
C GLU A 42 -94.30 -24.05 -80.38
N PHE A 43 -95.06 -22.95 -80.33
CA PHE A 43 -94.55 -21.62 -79.97
C PHE A 43 -93.85 -21.62 -78.60
N TYR A 44 -94.49 -22.17 -77.57
CA TYR A 44 -93.87 -22.28 -76.25
C TYR A 44 -92.68 -23.25 -76.24
N HIS A 45 -92.68 -24.32 -77.03
CA HIS A 45 -91.53 -25.21 -77.16
C HIS A 45 -90.35 -24.57 -77.90
N ILE A 46 -90.60 -23.71 -78.90
CA ILE A 46 -89.56 -22.89 -79.53
C ILE A 46 -89.01 -21.89 -78.51
N GLN A 47 -89.88 -21.23 -77.75
CA GLN A 47 -89.47 -20.27 -76.71
C GLN A 47 -88.66 -20.95 -75.58
N ILE A 48 -89.07 -22.14 -75.14
CA ILE A 48 -88.33 -22.94 -74.16
C ILE A 48 -86.95 -23.30 -74.72
N ARG A 49 -86.85 -23.77 -75.98
CA ARG A 49 -85.56 -24.06 -76.62
C ARG A 49 -84.67 -22.82 -76.72
N ASP A 50 -85.20 -21.68 -77.12
CA ASP A 50 -84.45 -20.42 -77.17
C ASP A 50 -83.96 -19.97 -75.79
N LEU A 51 -84.77 -20.16 -74.75
CA LEU A 51 -84.41 -19.88 -73.36
C LEU A 51 -83.38 -20.87 -72.82
N GLU A 52 -83.53 -22.16 -73.12
CA GLU A 52 -82.57 -23.23 -72.78
C GLU A 52 -81.22 -22.97 -73.46
N ASP A 53 -81.22 -22.62 -74.75
CA ASP A 53 -80.02 -22.25 -75.49
C ASP A 53 -79.38 -20.98 -74.91
N ARG A 54 -80.18 -20.02 -74.45
CA ARG A 54 -79.68 -18.82 -73.78
C ARG A 54 -79.06 -19.15 -72.42
N VAL A 55 -79.68 -20.05 -71.64
CA VAL A 55 -79.14 -20.57 -70.39
C VAL A 55 -77.84 -21.33 -70.64
N ALA A 56 -77.78 -22.21 -71.64
CA ALA A 56 -76.57 -22.95 -72.01
C ALA A 56 -75.43 -22.01 -72.44
N ARG A 57 -75.73 -20.94 -73.18
CA ARG A 57 -74.74 -19.90 -73.51
C ARG A 57 -74.24 -19.16 -72.27
N TYR A 58 -75.11 -18.86 -71.31
CA TYR A 58 -74.68 -18.22 -70.06
C TYR A 58 -73.90 -19.17 -69.16
N GLN A 59 -74.26 -20.46 -69.12
CA GLN A 59 -73.49 -21.48 -68.41
C GLN A 59 -72.08 -21.62 -68.99
N ARG A 60 -71.94 -21.77 -70.32
CA ARG A 60 -70.61 -21.81 -70.97
C ARG A 60 -69.79 -20.57 -70.68
N LYS A 61 -70.39 -19.37 -70.78
CA LYS A 61 -69.71 -18.12 -70.43
C LYS A 61 -69.32 -18.06 -68.95
N TRP A 62 -70.15 -18.58 -68.06
CA TRP A 62 -69.85 -18.64 -66.63
C TRP A 62 -68.72 -19.62 -66.34
N ASP A 63 -68.72 -20.80 -66.97
CA ASP A 63 -67.65 -21.78 -66.88
C ASP A 63 -66.33 -21.23 -67.43
N GLU A 64 -66.36 -20.56 -68.59
CA GLU A 64 -65.20 -19.87 -69.18
C GLU A 64 -64.64 -18.80 -68.23
N LEU A 65 -65.50 -17.94 -67.68
CA LEU A 65 -65.09 -16.91 -66.71
C LEU A 65 -64.55 -17.53 -65.41
N ALA A 66 -65.15 -18.62 -64.92
CA ALA A 66 -64.70 -19.31 -63.73
C ALA A 66 -63.34 -20.00 -63.94
N VAL A 67 -63.07 -20.53 -65.13
CA VAL A 67 -61.73 -21.05 -65.49
C VAL A 67 -60.72 -19.91 -65.59
N GLN A 68 -61.08 -18.78 -66.22
CA GLN A 68 -60.19 -17.61 -66.30
C GLN A 68 -59.88 -17.03 -64.92
N GLU A 69 -60.86 -16.90 -64.03
CA GLU A 69 -60.66 -16.44 -62.66
C GLU A 69 -59.68 -17.36 -61.91
N LYS A 70 -59.85 -18.69 -62.05
CA LYS A 70 -58.94 -19.66 -61.45
C LYS A 70 -57.51 -19.55 -62.00
N LEU A 71 -57.35 -19.36 -63.31
CA LEU A 71 -56.04 -19.16 -63.93
C LEU A 71 -55.37 -17.88 -63.42
N PHE A 72 -56.08 -16.75 -63.40
CA PHE A 72 -55.54 -15.51 -62.83
C PHE A 72 -55.19 -15.68 -61.36
N ARG A 73 -56.03 -16.37 -60.57
CA ARG A 73 -55.73 -16.67 -59.17
C ARG A 73 -54.42 -17.43 -59.02
N GLN A 74 -54.23 -18.46 -59.83
CA GLN A 74 -53.00 -19.27 -59.84
C GLN A 74 -51.78 -18.44 -60.25
N GLU A 75 -51.88 -17.60 -61.28
CA GLU A 75 -50.80 -16.70 -61.70
C GLU A 75 -50.46 -15.67 -60.61
N PHE A 76 -51.46 -15.09 -59.95
CA PHE A 76 -51.25 -14.19 -58.81
C PHE A 76 -50.58 -14.90 -57.63
N ASP A 77 -50.99 -16.12 -57.31
CA ASP A 77 -50.40 -16.92 -56.24
C ASP A 77 -48.94 -17.30 -56.58
N GLN A 78 -48.67 -17.68 -57.83
CA GLN A 78 -47.30 -17.95 -58.31
C GLN A 78 -46.43 -16.69 -58.25
N LEU A 79 -46.95 -15.53 -58.67
CA LEU A 79 -46.24 -14.26 -58.59
C LEU A 79 -45.99 -13.83 -57.14
N ALA A 80 -46.97 -14.04 -56.26
CA ALA A 80 -46.83 -13.77 -54.84
C ALA A 80 -45.78 -14.68 -54.19
N ASN A 81 -45.74 -15.96 -54.58
CA ASN A 81 -44.75 -16.91 -54.08
C ASN A 81 -43.35 -16.60 -54.60
N SER A 82 -43.18 -16.34 -55.90
CA SER A 82 -41.88 -15.95 -56.45
C SER A 82 -41.36 -14.65 -55.83
N LYS A 83 -42.23 -13.65 -55.61
CA LYS A 83 -41.86 -12.43 -54.87
C LYS A 83 -41.41 -12.75 -53.43
N LYS A 84 -42.12 -13.62 -52.71
CA LYS A 84 -41.73 -14.04 -51.36
C LYS A 84 -40.38 -14.74 -51.36
N GLU A 85 -40.14 -15.62 -52.32
CA GLU A 85 -38.87 -16.35 -52.48
C GLU A 85 -37.71 -15.40 -52.80
N ILE A 86 -37.89 -14.48 -53.75
CA ILE A 86 -36.90 -13.45 -54.08
C ILE A 86 -36.59 -12.60 -52.86
N VAL A 87 -37.62 -12.12 -52.14
CA VAL A 87 -37.43 -11.33 -50.91
C VAL A 87 -36.71 -12.15 -49.85
N ALA A 88 -37.04 -13.43 -49.68
CA ALA A 88 -36.38 -14.30 -48.71
C ALA A 88 -34.91 -14.55 -49.08
N PHE A 89 -34.61 -14.75 -50.37
CA PHE A 89 -33.25 -14.88 -50.87
C PHE A 89 -32.46 -13.59 -50.63
N LEU A 90 -32.98 -12.44 -51.04
CA LEU A 90 -32.32 -11.14 -50.83
C LEU A 90 -32.11 -10.83 -49.35
N LYS A 91 -33.06 -11.16 -48.47
CA LYS A 91 -32.89 -11.03 -47.02
C LYS A 91 -31.79 -11.94 -46.48
N ARG A 92 -31.74 -13.21 -46.91
CA ARG A 92 -30.68 -14.13 -46.50
C ARG A 92 -29.30 -13.63 -46.95
N THR A 93 -29.17 -13.26 -48.22
CA THR A 93 -27.91 -12.74 -48.77
C THR A 93 -27.51 -11.43 -48.09
N LEU A 94 -28.45 -10.52 -47.83
CA LEU A 94 -28.18 -9.29 -47.10
C LEU A 94 -27.67 -9.57 -45.69
N ASN A 95 -28.35 -10.45 -44.95
CA ASN A 95 -27.93 -10.82 -43.60
C ASN A 95 -26.54 -11.47 -43.59
N GLN A 96 -26.26 -12.38 -44.52
CA GLN A 96 -24.92 -12.97 -44.67
C GLN A 96 -23.84 -11.91 -44.89
N ARG A 97 -24.11 -10.90 -45.73
CA ARG A 97 -23.17 -9.78 -45.93
C ARG A 97 -23.03 -8.91 -44.69
N VAL A 98 -24.09 -8.70 -43.93
CA VAL A 98 -24.03 -7.96 -42.66
C VAL A 98 -23.19 -8.72 -41.64
N ASP A 99 -23.40 -10.04 -41.50
CA ASP A 99 -22.64 -10.91 -40.60
C ASP A 99 -21.15 -10.95 -41.00
N GLU A 100 -20.84 -11.06 -42.30
CA GLU A 100 -19.47 -10.96 -42.81
C GLU A 100 -18.83 -9.60 -42.49
N ILE A 101 -19.58 -8.50 -42.61
CA ILE A 101 -19.09 -7.16 -42.26
C ILE A 101 -18.83 -7.05 -40.76
N THR A 102 -19.70 -7.61 -39.92
CA THR A 102 -19.48 -7.59 -38.47
C THR A 102 -18.26 -8.40 -38.07
N ASP A 103 -18.09 -9.60 -38.62
CA ASP A 103 -16.94 -10.46 -38.35
C ASP A 103 -15.62 -9.80 -38.76
N LEU A 104 -15.59 -9.19 -39.96
CA LEU A 104 -14.41 -8.46 -40.44
C LEU A 104 -14.11 -7.22 -39.58
N ASN A 105 -15.14 -6.51 -39.12
CA ASN A 105 -14.97 -5.36 -38.24
C ASN A 105 -14.45 -5.76 -36.86
N GLU A 106 -14.94 -6.88 -36.28
CA GLU A 106 -14.42 -7.44 -35.04
C GLU A 106 -12.96 -7.88 -35.19
N GLN A 107 -12.62 -8.57 -36.28
CA GLN A 107 -11.22 -8.94 -36.57
C GLN A 107 -10.32 -7.72 -36.71
N LEU A 108 -10.80 -6.66 -37.38
CA LEU A 108 -10.08 -5.41 -37.53
C LEU A 108 -9.85 -4.71 -36.18
N GLN A 109 -10.87 -4.67 -35.31
CA GLN A 109 -10.74 -4.11 -33.96
C GLN A 109 -9.76 -4.91 -33.11
N ASN A 110 -9.85 -6.24 -33.14
CA ASN A 110 -8.91 -7.11 -32.42
C ASN A 110 -7.47 -6.92 -32.91
N LEU A 111 -7.26 -6.77 -34.22
CA LEU A 111 -5.95 -6.50 -34.80
C LEU A 111 -5.43 -5.11 -34.39
N GLN A 112 -6.31 -4.10 -34.33
CA GLN A 112 -5.96 -2.76 -33.85
C GLN A 112 -5.54 -2.79 -32.38
N LEU A 113 -6.31 -3.44 -31.52
CA LEU A 113 -5.98 -3.62 -30.10
C LEU A 113 -4.67 -4.38 -29.91
N ALA A 114 -4.45 -5.47 -30.66
CA ALA A 114 -3.20 -6.21 -30.61
C ALA A 114 -2.00 -5.33 -31.01
N LYS A 115 -2.15 -4.54 -32.09
CA LYS A 115 -1.12 -3.58 -32.53
C LYS A 115 -0.84 -2.50 -31.48
N GLU A 116 -1.86 -1.99 -30.80
CA GLU A 116 -1.70 -1.00 -29.72
C GLU A 116 -0.95 -1.61 -28.53
N VAL A 117 -1.32 -2.82 -28.10
CA VAL A 117 -0.64 -3.54 -27.01
C VAL A 117 0.83 -3.82 -27.36
N GLU A 118 1.13 -4.25 -28.59
CA GLU A 118 2.50 -4.45 -29.04
C GLU A 118 3.29 -3.13 -29.07
N LYS A 119 2.67 -2.04 -29.54
CA LYS A 119 3.28 -0.71 -29.51
C LYS A 119 3.62 -0.29 -28.08
N ASP A 120 2.67 -0.40 -27.16
CA ASP A 120 2.86 -0.03 -25.75
C ASP A 120 3.97 -0.89 -25.12
N ALA A 121 4.04 -2.18 -25.45
CA ALA A 121 5.12 -3.06 -25.00
C ALA A 121 6.49 -2.63 -25.55
N PHE A 122 6.60 -2.28 -26.83
CA PHE A 122 7.85 -1.78 -27.42
C PHE A 122 8.24 -0.41 -26.86
N GLU A 123 7.28 0.48 -26.63
CA GLU A 123 7.53 1.78 -26.02
C GLU A 123 8.02 1.63 -24.56
N ALA A 124 7.43 0.69 -23.81
CA ALA A 124 7.88 0.35 -22.46
C ALA A 124 9.30 -0.24 -22.46
N GLN A 125 9.61 -1.18 -23.36
CA GLN A 125 10.97 -1.72 -23.51
C GLN A 125 11.98 -0.63 -23.89
N LEU A 126 11.63 0.26 -24.82
CA LEU A 126 12.49 1.37 -25.21
C LEU A 126 12.72 2.35 -24.04
N ALA A 127 11.68 2.64 -23.26
CA ALA A 127 11.79 3.47 -22.07
C ALA A 127 12.67 2.81 -21.00
N GLN A 128 12.52 1.50 -20.78
CA GLN A 128 13.36 0.73 -19.87
C GLN A 128 14.83 0.78 -20.29
N VAL A 129 15.15 0.47 -21.55
CA VAL A 129 16.54 0.50 -22.04
C VAL A 129 17.13 1.90 -21.95
N ARG A 130 16.34 2.96 -22.22
CA ARG A 130 16.78 4.35 -22.03
C ARG A 130 17.08 4.67 -20.56
N HIS A 131 16.25 4.19 -19.65
CA HIS A 131 16.44 4.37 -18.21
C HIS A 131 17.72 3.65 -17.75
N GLU A 132 17.89 2.37 -18.10
CA GLU A 132 19.09 1.59 -17.77
C GLU A 132 20.36 2.22 -18.35
N PHE A 133 20.31 2.72 -19.59
CA PHE A 133 21.44 3.43 -20.19
C PHE A 133 21.76 4.73 -19.45
N GLN A 134 20.74 5.48 -19.04
CA GLN A 134 20.92 6.72 -18.31
C GLN A 134 21.48 6.46 -16.91
N GLU A 135 20.99 5.44 -16.19
CA GLU A 135 21.52 5.02 -14.90
C GLU A 135 22.98 4.56 -14.99
N THR A 136 23.33 3.74 -15.98
CA THR A 136 24.72 3.29 -16.18
C THR A 136 25.64 4.44 -16.53
N LYS A 137 25.19 5.38 -17.36
CA LYS A 137 25.90 6.63 -17.64
C LYS A 137 26.11 7.44 -16.37
N ASP A 138 25.09 7.61 -15.54
CA ASP A 138 25.18 8.40 -14.32
C ASP A 138 26.11 7.72 -13.30
N GLN A 139 26.04 6.40 -13.16
CA GLN A 139 26.97 5.60 -12.35
C GLN A 139 28.42 5.81 -12.80
N LEU A 140 28.74 5.59 -14.09
CA LEU A 140 30.08 5.80 -14.62
C LEU A 140 30.56 7.25 -14.47
N THR A 141 29.64 8.23 -14.60
CA THR A 141 29.96 9.64 -14.39
C THR A 141 30.33 9.91 -12.93
N THR A 142 29.58 9.35 -11.96
CA THR A 142 29.92 9.49 -10.54
C THR A 142 31.24 8.80 -10.19
N GLU A 143 31.51 7.61 -10.73
CA GLU A 143 32.78 6.92 -10.55
C GLU A 143 33.94 7.74 -11.12
N ASN A 144 33.77 8.34 -12.30
CA ASN A 144 34.77 9.20 -12.91
C ASN A 144 35.08 10.42 -12.04
N ILE A 145 34.06 11.08 -11.48
CA ILE A 145 34.23 12.20 -10.54
C ILE A 145 35.01 11.76 -9.30
N VAL A 146 34.69 10.60 -8.73
CA VAL A 146 35.39 10.06 -7.55
C VAL A 146 36.84 9.73 -7.89
N LEU A 147 37.10 9.11 -9.05
CA LEU A 147 38.46 8.82 -9.52
C LEU A 147 39.26 10.09 -9.78
N ALA A 148 38.65 11.13 -10.36
CA ALA A 148 39.27 12.44 -10.53
C ALA A 148 39.64 13.06 -9.18
N GLY A 149 38.76 12.96 -8.18
CA GLY A 149 39.06 13.39 -6.81
C GLY A 149 40.23 12.61 -6.17
N LYS A 150 40.29 11.29 -6.37
CA LYS A 150 41.42 10.46 -5.92
C LYS A 150 42.72 10.83 -6.63
N LEU A 151 42.67 11.12 -7.92
CA LEU A 151 43.82 11.54 -8.71
C LEU A 151 44.36 12.89 -8.20
N ALA A 152 43.50 13.88 -7.98
CA ALA A 152 43.90 15.16 -7.42
C ALA A 152 44.57 15.01 -6.03
N ALA A 153 43.99 14.19 -5.15
CA ALA A 153 44.61 13.91 -3.85
C ALA A 153 45.98 13.21 -3.97
N LEU A 154 46.15 12.34 -4.97
CA LEU A 154 47.42 11.68 -5.25
C LEU A 154 48.46 12.65 -5.83
N GLU A 155 48.04 13.59 -6.67
CA GLU A 155 48.90 14.68 -7.18
C GLU A 155 49.34 15.62 -6.06
N GLU A 156 48.45 15.99 -5.15
CA GLU A 156 48.77 16.77 -3.94
C GLU A 156 49.78 16.02 -3.06
N PHE A 157 49.56 14.73 -2.81
CA PHE A 157 50.50 13.92 -2.05
C PHE A 157 51.88 13.84 -2.71
N ARG A 158 51.90 13.66 -4.04
CA ARG A 158 53.14 13.65 -4.83
C ARG A 158 53.89 14.99 -4.69
N LEU A 159 53.20 16.12 -4.80
CA LEU A 159 53.77 17.46 -4.63
C LEU A 159 54.32 17.65 -3.20
N GLN A 160 53.56 17.28 -2.18
CA GLN A 160 54.00 17.36 -0.78
C GLN A 160 55.25 16.52 -0.52
N LYS A 161 55.33 15.33 -1.12
CA LYS A 161 56.51 14.46 -1.02
C LYS A 161 57.73 15.13 -1.66
N GLU A 162 57.58 15.73 -2.83
CA GLU A 162 58.66 16.47 -3.49
C GLU A 162 59.13 17.65 -2.64
N GLU A 163 58.22 18.51 -2.18
CA GLU A 163 58.56 19.64 -1.32
C GLU A 163 59.29 19.20 -0.04
N LEU A 164 58.86 18.10 0.59
CA LEU A 164 59.52 17.56 1.77
C LEU A 164 60.92 17.04 1.45
N THR A 165 61.06 16.36 0.30
CA THR A 165 62.35 15.84 -0.16
C THR A 165 63.32 16.98 -0.45
N ASP A 166 62.86 18.05 -1.10
CA ASP A 166 63.67 19.24 -1.39
C ASP A 166 64.12 19.94 -0.11
N ARG A 167 63.22 20.10 0.87
CA ARG A 167 63.57 20.64 2.20
C ARG A 167 64.60 19.77 2.92
N PHE A 168 64.46 18.45 2.82
CA PHE A 168 65.41 17.52 3.42
C PHE A 168 66.78 17.61 2.75
N MET A 169 66.84 17.64 1.42
CA MET A 169 68.08 17.84 0.66
C MET A 169 68.76 19.17 1.02
N LEU A 170 67.99 20.24 1.19
CA LEU A 170 68.51 21.54 1.64
C LEU A 170 69.12 21.47 3.05
N LEU A 171 68.42 20.83 3.99
CA LEU A 171 68.90 20.67 5.37
C LEU A 171 70.15 19.77 5.41
N GLU A 172 70.19 18.69 4.64
CA GLU A 172 71.38 17.85 4.53
C GLU A 172 72.58 18.64 3.96
N ALA A 173 72.36 19.46 2.93
CA ALA A 173 73.41 20.29 2.37
C ALA A 173 73.92 21.33 3.39
N GLN A 174 73.01 21.97 4.15
CA GLN A 174 73.38 22.89 5.23
C GLN A 174 74.18 22.18 6.33
N LEU A 175 73.76 20.98 6.72
CA LEU A 175 74.44 20.20 7.75
C LEU A 175 75.84 19.77 7.29
N ARG A 176 75.99 19.32 6.04
CA ARG A 176 77.31 19.02 5.44
C ARG A 176 78.21 20.26 5.39
N ASN A 177 77.66 21.42 5.04
CA ASN A 177 78.40 22.68 5.03
C ASN A 177 78.86 23.02 6.45
N GLN A 178 77.98 22.97 7.46
CA GLN A 178 78.35 23.19 8.86
C GLN A 178 79.42 22.20 9.33
N GLU A 179 79.30 20.91 9.03
CA GLU A 179 80.33 19.92 9.34
C GLU A 179 81.67 20.27 8.71
N SER A 180 81.69 20.72 7.45
CA SER A 180 82.93 21.15 6.78
C SER A 180 83.52 22.41 7.44
N GLU A 181 82.69 23.40 7.77
CA GLU A 181 83.11 24.61 8.47
C GLU A 181 83.65 24.31 9.87
N TYR A 182 83.04 23.38 10.61
CA TYR A 182 83.53 22.93 11.91
C TYR A 182 84.84 22.16 11.79
N LYS A 183 84.99 21.29 10.79
CA LYS A 183 86.26 20.59 10.51
C LYS A 183 87.37 21.59 10.22
N ASP A 184 87.10 22.59 9.38
CA ASP A 184 88.06 23.66 9.07
C ASP A 184 88.37 24.51 10.31
N TYR A 185 87.36 24.81 11.13
CA TYR A 185 87.55 25.54 12.39
C TYR A 185 88.46 24.79 13.37
N VAL A 186 88.21 23.49 13.57
CA VAL A 186 89.05 22.62 14.41
C VAL A 186 90.46 22.54 13.85
N TYR A 187 90.62 22.29 12.56
CA TYR A 187 91.94 22.25 11.91
C TYR A 187 92.70 23.56 12.10
N ASN A 188 92.04 24.71 11.95
CA ASN A 188 92.65 26.02 12.17
C ASN A 188 93.02 26.27 13.63
N LEU A 189 92.20 25.82 14.59
CA LEU A 189 92.52 25.87 16.02
C LEU A 189 93.71 24.98 16.37
N GLU A 190 93.75 23.75 15.87
CA GLU A 190 94.86 22.82 16.05
C GLU A 190 96.15 23.41 15.47
N LYS A 191 96.09 23.92 14.24
CA LYS A 191 97.20 24.62 13.60
C LYS A 191 97.70 25.81 14.43
N LYS A 192 96.79 26.65 14.94
CA LYS A 192 97.15 27.78 15.82
C LYS A 192 97.79 27.29 17.13
N SER A 193 97.20 26.29 17.78
CA SER A 193 97.73 25.66 19.01
C SER A 193 99.12 25.07 18.81
N VAL A 194 99.38 24.40 17.69
CA VAL A 194 100.71 23.87 17.34
C VAL A 194 101.70 25.01 17.14
N LEU A 195 101.34 26.05 16.38
CA LEU A 195 102.18 27.22 16.15
C LEU A 195 102.49 27.99 17.45
N ASP A 196 101.49 28.15 18.33
CA ASP A 196 101.65 28.82 19.62
C ASP A 196 102.50 27.99 20.59
N LYS A 197 102.34 26.67 20.61
CA LYS A 197 103.23 25.76 21.37
C LYS A 197 104.67 25.86 20.88
N ASP A 198 104.90 25.91 19.57
CA ASP A 198 106.24 26.07 19.01
C ASP A 198 106.80 27.48 19.25
N ARG A 199 105.98 28.52 19.18
CA ARG A 199 106.36 29.90 19.57
C ARG A 199 106.74 29.94 21.04
N LEU A 200 105.94 29.36 21.91
CA LEU A 200 106.19 29.30 23.35
C LEU A 200 107.44 28.47 23.65
N ARG A 201 107.66 27.34 22.98
CA ARG A 201 108.92 26.58 23.10
C ARG A 201 110.12 27.42 22.71
N LYS A 202 110.05 28.14 21.59
CA LYS A 202 111.13 29.07 21.16
C LYS A 202 111.36 30.16 22.22
N GLU A 203 110.29 30.75 22.76
CA GLU A 203 110.37 31.77 23.80
C GLU A 203 110.91 31.22 25.14
N ILE A 204 110.49 30.02 25.55
CA ILE A 204 111.01 29.32 26.73
C ILE A 204 112.49 29.02 26.53
N ILE A 205 112.92 28.51 25.38
CA ILE A 205 114.34 28.26 25.10
C ILE A 205 115.14 29.58 25.19
N GLN A 206 114.62 30.67 24.61
CA GLN A 206 115.24 31.99 24.70
C GLN A 206 115.31 32.49 26.15
N ARG A 207 114.20 32.41 26.90
CA ARG A 207 114.15 32.82 28.31
C ARG A 207 115.01 31.92 29.18
N VAL A 208 115.05 30.61 28.98
CA VAL A 208 115.94 29.68 29.70
C VAL A 208 117.39 29.99 29.37
N ASN A 209 117.72 30.36 28.13
CA ASN A 209 119.08 30.80 27.80
C ASN A 209 119.42 32.12 28.50
N LEU A 210 118.51 33.10 28.48
CA LEU A 210 118.66 34.36 29.19
C LEU A 210 118.79 34.13 30.70
N VAL A 211 117.88 33.36 31.28
CA VAL A 211 117.86 32.94 32.67
C VAL A 211 119.11 32.12 32.99
N ALA A 212 119.63 31.24 32.15
CA ALA A 212 120.90 30.57 32.38
C ALA A 212 122.09 31.54 32.34
N THR A 213 122.04 32.61 31.54
CA THR A 213 123.04 33.69 31.59
C THR A 213 122.88 34.57 32.84
N GLU A 214 121.65 34.88 33.24
CA GLU A 214 121.33 35.66 34.43
C GLU A 214 121.53 34.86 35.72
N PHE A 215 121.24 33.56 35.79
CA PHE A 215 121.59 32.67 36.91
C PHE A 215 123.10 32.50 36.99
N ARG A 216 123.84 32.44 35.89
CA ARG A 216 125.32 32.55 35.96
C ARG A 216 125.75 33.89 36.57
N LYS A 217 125.01 34.99 36.39
CA LYS A 217 125.29 36.31 36.99
C LYS A 217 124.74 36.48 38.42
N VAL A 218 123.61 35.87 38.75
CA VAL A 218 122.84 36.03 40.00
C VAL A 218 123.18 34.93 41.01
N ALA A 219 123.50 33.70 40.59
CA ALA A 219 124.16 32.72 41.47
C ALA A 219 125.55 33.22 41.90
N THR A 220 126.16 34.12 41.11
CA THR A 220 127.34 34.88 41.50
C THR A 220 127.02 36.00 42.50
N ASN A 221 125.77 36.44 42.64
CA ASN A 221 125.40 37.63 43.43
C ASN A 221 124.47 37.41 44.65
N GLN A 222 123.42 36.57 44.65
CA GLN A 222 122.49 36.45 45.78
C GLN A 222 121.76 35.09 45.79
N MET A 223 122.30 34.06 46.47
CA MET A 223 121.85 32.67 46.27
C MET A 223 120.81 32.11 47.27
N TRP A 224 120.45 32.75 48.39
CA TRP A 224 119.74 32.01 49.45
C TRP A 224 118.39 32.58 49.94
N GLU A 225 118.21 33.89 49.99
CA GLU A 225 117.03 34.45 50.70
C GLU A 225 115.75 34.53 49.85
N THR A 226 115.85 34.70 48.52
CA THR A 226 114.69 34.82 47.62
C THR A 226 114.00 33.47 47.38
N THR A 227 114.78 32.38 47.36
CA THR A 227 114.30 31.00 47.16
C THR A 227 113.43 30.53 48.32
N LYS A 228 113.79 30.92 49.56
CA LYS A 228 113.08 30.52 50.77
C LYS A 228 111.67 31.13 50.86
N ARG A 229 111.49 32.40 50.46
CA ARG A 229 110.19 33.08 50.49
C ARG A 229 109.23 32.56 49.42
N ALA A 230 109.71 32.30 48.21
CA ALA A 230 108.90 31.77 47.11
C ALA A 230 108.34 30.37 47.40
N ILE A 231 109.09 29.50 48.09
CA ILE A 231 108.64 28.13 48.42
C ILE A 231 107.44 28.17 49.39
N LEU A 232 107.46 29.07 50.38
CA LEU A 232 106.39 29.16 51.38
C LEU A 232 105.08 29.69 50.79
N GLU A 233 105.15 30.72 49.94
CA GLU A 233 103.97 31.28 49.27
C GLU A 233 103.37 30.29 48.26
N ASN A 234 104.21 29.56 47.51
CA ASN A 234 103.75 28.55 46.55
C ASN A 234 103.08 27.35 47.25
N SER A 235 103.60 26.94 48.42
CA SER A 235 102.96 25.92 49.26
C SER A 235 101.55 26.34 49.72
N SER A 236 101.38 27.60 50.12
CA SER A 236 100.08 28.13 50.57
C SER A 236 99.05 28.17 49.42
N VAL A 237 99.45 28.69 48.26
CA VAL A 237 98.58 28.76 47.07
C VAL A 237 98.21 27.36 46.57
N THR A 238 99.15 26.41 46.57
CA THR A 238 98.88 25.02 46.17
C THR A 238 97.83 24.37 47.07
N LEU A 239 97.91 24.60 48.38
CA LEU A 239 96.92 24.08 49.34
C LEU A 239 95.53 24.68 49.09
N GLN A 240 95.44 25.99 48.83
CA GLN A 240 94.17 26.63 48.52
C GLN A 240 93.59 26.16 47.18
N LEU A 241 94.42 25.99 46.16
CA LEU A 241 94.00 25.47 44.86
C LEU A 241 93.46 24.05 44.97
N ALA A 242 94.10 23.20 45.77
CA ALA A 242 93.62 21.85 46.06
C ALA A 242 92.25 21.85 46.76
N LYS A 243 92.01 22.79 47.68
CA LYS A 243 90.72 22.94 48.36
C LYS A 243 89.61 23.39 47.40
N VAL A 244 89.89 24.38 46.55
CA VAL A 244 88.94 24.88 45.54
C VAL A 244 88.64 23.80 44.49
N SER A 245 89.66 23.07 44.03
CA SER A 245 89.49 21.95 43.09
C SER A 245 88.60 20.86 43.68
N ARG A 246 88.79 20.50 44.95
CA ARG A 246 87.94 19.52 45.64
C ARG A 246 86.48 19.98 45.72
N GLN A 247 86.24 21.25 46.07
CA GLN A 247 84.89 21.83 46.12
C GLN A 247 84.24 21.89 44.73
N GLY A 248 85.00 22.25 43.69
CA GLY A 248 84.52 22.25 42.31
C GLY A 248 84.12 20.85 41.84
N MET A 249 84.87 19.81 42.23
CA MET A 249 84.55 18.43 41.90
C MET A 249 83.28 17.93 42.61
N GLN A 250 83.06 18.32 43.86
CA GLN A 250 81.82 18.01 44.60
C GLN A 250 80.59 18.66 43.95
N LEU A 251 80.66 19.94 43.61
CA LEU A 251 79.58 20.65 42.93
C LEU A 251 79.27 20.06 41.55
N LEU A 252 80.30 19.60 40.83
CA LEU A 252 80.11 18.95 39.52
C LEU A 252 79.42 17.61 39.67
N GLN A 253 79.77 16.82 40.69
CA GLN A 253 79.09 15.57 41.01
C GLN A 253 77.62 15.79 41.41
N GLU A 254 77.33 16.79 42.24
CA GLU A 254 75.96 17.17 42.60
C GLU A 254 75.16 17.64 41.38
N ASN A 255 75.78 18.41 40.49
CA ASN A 255 75.13 18.88 39.26
C ASN A 255 74.77 17.72 38.32
N GLU A 256 75.66 16.74 38.16
CA GLU A 256 75.40 15.53 37.37
C GLU A 256 74.27 14.68 38.00
N GLN A 257 74.23 14.54 39.32
CA GLN A 257 73.11 13.87 40.00
C GLN A 257 71.79 14.62 39.80
N LEU A 258 71.80 15.95 39.90
CA LEU A 258 70.61 16.77 39.67
C LEU A 258 70.12 16.67 38.22
N LYS A 259 71.02 16.69 37.23
CA LYS A 259 70.68 16.46 35.82
C LYS A 259 70.06 15.07 35.62
N GLY A 260 70.66 14.03 36.21
CA GLY A 260 70.10 12.68 36.16
C GLY A 260 68.68 12.62 36.72
N SER A 261 68.44 13.25 37.88
CA SER A 261 67.09 13.33 38.47
C SER A 261 66.11 14.14 37.63
N GLN A 262 66.59 15.21 36.97
CA GLN A 262 65.79 16.02 36.06
C GLN A 262 65.38 15.21 34.83
N ASP A 263 66.32 14.47 34.22
CA ASP A 263 66.06 13.61 33.06
C ASP A 263 65.07 12.49 33.40
N GLU A 264 65.18 11.89 34.58
CA GLU A 264 64.20 10.90 35.08
C GLU A 264 62.81 11.52 35.24
N LEU A 265 62.72 12.73 35.82
CA LEU A 265 61.44 13.42 35.98
C LEU A 265 60.83 13.82 34.62
N CYS A 266 61.65 14.26 33.67
CA CYS A 266 61.21 14.55 32.29
C CYS A 266 60.62 13.30 31.63
N LYS A 267 61.30 12.14 31.73
CA LYS A 267 60.78 10.87 31.20
C LYS A 267 59.45 10.46 31.84
N GLN A 268 59.30 10.67 33.15
CA GLN A 268 58.04 10.40 33.86
C GLN A 268 56.91 11.32 33.39
N LEU A 269 57.20 12.60 33.15
CA LEU A 269 56.23 13.56 32.63
C LEU A 269 55.79 13.20 31.21
N GLU A 270 56.71 12.83 30.32
CA GLU A 270 56.39 12.37 28.96
C GLU A 270 55.47 11.15 28.99
N LEU A 271 55.79 10.13 29.81
CA LEU A 271 54.96 8.94 29.96
C LEU A 271 53.54 9.30 30.46
N LEU A 272 53.43 10.19 31.45
CA LEU A 272 52.15 10.65 31.96
C LEU A 272 51.36 11.41 30.90
N GLU A 273 52.00 12.28 30.12
CA GLU A 273 51.35 13.02 29.04
C GLU A 273 50.82 12.09 27.95
N ASP A 274 51.59 11.08 27.57
CA ASP A 274 51.19 10.08 26.58
C ASP A 274 50.02 9.22 27.08
N THR A 275 50.05 8.80 28.35
CA THR A 275 48.92 8.08 28.95
C THR A 275 47.65 8.95 28.96
N GLN A 276 47.78 10.25 29.25
CA GLN A 276 46.66 11.19 29.20
C GLN A 276 46.12 11.35 27.79
N LYS A 277 46.98 11.47 26.77
CA LYS A 277 46.56 11.54 25.35
C LYS A 277 45.80 10.29 24.94
N VAL A 278 46.29 9.10 25.32
CA VAL A 278 45.62 7.82 25.05
C VAL A 278 44.27 7.75 25.75
N MET A 279 44.19 8.10 27.04
CA MET A 279 42.92 8.16 27.78
C MET A 279 41.92 9.14 27.15
N ALA A 280 42.38 10.31 26.69
CA ALA A 280 41.51 11.28 26.01
C ALA A 280 40.95 10.73 24.69
N ARG A 281 41.77 10.02 23.90
CA ARG A 281 41.33 9.33 22.68
C ARG A 281 40.29 8.25 22.99
N HIS A 282 40.53 7.41 24.00
CA HIS A 282 39.56 6.43 24.45
C HIS A 282 38.26 7.08 24.91
N ARG A 283 38.32 8.10 25.78
CA ARG A 283 37.14 8.84 26.26
C ARG A 283 36.31 9.38 25.10
N ARG A 284 36.94 9.95 24.08
CA ARG A 284 36.26 10.41 22.86
C ARG A 284 35.60 9.26 22.10
N GLY A 285 36.28 8.12 21.98
CA GLY A 285 35.72 6.90 21.38
C GLY A 285 34.51 6.37 22.14
N HIS A 286 34.63 6.21 23.46
CA HIS A 286 33.53 5.79 24.33
C HIS A 286 32.35 6.77 24.27
N GLN A 287 32.60 8.09 24.27
CA GLN A 287 31.54 9.09 24.12
C GLN A 287 30.78 8.92 22.79
N LYS A 288 31.50 8.67 21.68
CA LYS A 288 30.86 8.44 20.38
C LYS A 288 30.03 7.16 20.38
N ILE A 289 30.52 6.08 20.99
CA ILE A 289 29.78 4.82 21.12
C ILE A 289 28.52 5.03 21.97
N ILE A 290 28.62 5.76 23.09
CA ILE A 290 27.48 6.07 23.95
C ILE A 290 26.42 6.85 23.18
N LEU A 291 26.81 7.87 22.40
CA LEU A 291 25.87 8.64 21.57
C LEU A 291 25.18 7.74 20.54
N MET A 292 25.94 6.93 19.80
CA MET A 292 25.36 5.99 18.81
C MET A 292 24.42 4.97 19.44
N LEU A 293 24.77 4.41 20.61
CA LEU A 293 23.90 3.49 21.34
C LEU A 293 22.63 4.19 21.85
N THR A 294 22.76 5.45 22.30
CA THR A 294 21.63 6.26 22.77
C THR A 294 20.65 6.54 21.63
N GLU A 295 21.16 6.93 20.44
CA GLU A 295 20.36 7.13 19.23
C GLU A 295 19.63 5.84 18.83
N LYS A 296 20.35 4.70 18.79
CA LYS A 296 19.73 3.40 18.51
C LYS A 296 18.64 3.03 19.52
N CYS A 297 18.83 3.30 20.80
CA CYS A 297 17.80 3.07 21.81
C CYS A 297 16.57 3.96 21.59
N GLN A 298 16.76 5.22 21.14
CA GLN A 298 15.65 6.11 20.82
C GLN A 298 14.87 5.63 19.59
N GLU A 299 15.56 5.23 18.52
CA GLU A 299 14.94 4.64 17.31
C GLU A 299 14.17 3.36 17.64
N GLN A 300 14.75 2.47 18.46
CA GLN A 300 14.07 1.27 18.93
C GLN A 300 12.83 1.61 19.76
N GLN A 301 12.88 2.64 20.61
CA GLN A 301 11.73 3.06 21.39
C GLN A 301 10.61 3.64 20.51
N GLN A 302 10.96 4.40 19.47
CA GLN A 302 10.01 4.94 18.49
C GLN A 302 9.33 3.81 17.70
N SER A 303 10.12 2.90 17.12
CA SER A 303 9.58 1.74 16.40
C SER A 303 8.71 0.85 17.28
N MET A 304 9.07 0.64 18.56
CA MET A 304 8.23 -0.07 19.52
C MET A 304 6.91 0.67 19.82
N ALA A 305 6.92 2.01 19.85
CA ALA A 305 5.71 2.81 20.03
C ALA A 305 4.80 2.70 18.79
N GLU A 306 5.35 2.79 17.59
CA GLU A 306 4.62 2.60 16.33
C GLU A 306 4.03 1.19 16.22
N ALA A 307 4.82 0.16 16.54
CA ALA A 307 4.35 -1.23 16.55
C ALA A 307 3.18 -1.43 17.53
N LYS A 308 3.22 -0.79 18.71
CA LYS A 308 2.09 -0.80 19.66
C LYS A 308 0.86 -0.11 19.08
N GLN A 309 1.01 1.04 18.42
CA GLN A 309 -0.10 1.74 17.76
C GLN A 309 -0.72 0.88 16.65
N LEU A 310 0.10 0.27 15.80
CA LEU A 310 -0.36 -0.64 14.75
C LEU A 310 -1.09 -1.85 15.34
N ARG A 311 -0.57 -2.43 16.43
CA ARG A 311 -1.24 -3.55 17.11
C ARG A 311 -2.61 -3.16 17.65
N LEU A 312 -2.76 -1.96 18.20
CA LEU A 312 -4.06 -1.44 18.64
C LEU A 312 -5.02 -1.26 17.45
N LEU A 313 -4.55 -0.70 16.33
CA LEU A 313 -5.35 -0.55 15.11
C LEU A 313 -5.80 -1.91 14.56
N LEU A 314 -4.90 -2.90 14.49
CA LEU A 314 -5.22 -4.26 14.08
C LEU A 314 -6.27 -4.88 14.98
N SER A 315 -6.12 -4.78 16.31
CA SER A 315 -7.12 -5.32 17.25
C SER A 315 -8.51 -4.68 17.07
N ARG A 316 -8.56 -3.37 16.75
CA ARG A 316 -9.81 -2.66 16.46
C ARG A 316 -10.43 -3.13 15.14
N LEU A 317 -9.61 -3.38 14.12
CA LEU A 317 -10.08 -3.90 12.83
C LEU A 317 -10.60 -5.34 12.97
N GLU A 318 -9.91 -6.20 13.71
CA GLU A 318 -10.35 -7.56 14.02
C GLU A 318 -11.71 -7.57 14.74
N GLN A 319 -11.89 -6.69 15.73
CA GLN A 319 -13.18 -6.53 16.42
C GLN A 319 -14.29 -6.10 15.47
N ARG A 320 -14.03 -5.14 14.57
CA ARG A 320 -15.00 -4.70 13.56
C ARG A 320 -15.32 -5.80 12.56
N PHE A 321 -14.33 -6.57 12.16
CA PHE A 321 -14.52 -7.70 11.25
C PHE A 321 -15.42 -8.75 11.88
N LEU A 322 -15.18 -9.11 13.14
CA LEU A 322 -16.04 -10.03 13.90
C LEU A 322 -17.48 -9.50 14.00
N GLN A 323 -17.66 -8.20 14.29
CA GLN A 323 -18.99 -7.56 14.31
C GLN A 323 -19.70 -7.66 12.95
N LEU A 324 -19.01 -7.31 11.86
CA LEU A 324 -19.57 -7.42 10.51
C LEU A 324 -19.91 -8.86 10.14
N GLN A 325 -19.10 -9.83 10.59
CA GLN A 325 -19.37 -11.24 10.38
C GLN A 325 -20.65 -11.68 11.11
N THR A 326 -20.82 -11.28 12.38
CA THR A 326 -22.05 -11.58 13.14
C THR A 326 -23.27 -10.92 12.52
N ASP A 327 -23.15 -9.67 12.05
CA ASP A 327 -24.24 -8.94 11.41
C ASP A 327 -24.63 -9.58 10.07
N SER A 328 -23.64 -10.03 9.29
CA SER A 328 -23.87 -10.74 8.04
C SER A 328 -24.59 -12.07 8.28
N GLN A 329 -24.17 -12.84 9.30
CA GLN A 329 -24.84 -14.08 9.69
C GLN A 329 -26.28 -13.83 10.16
N ALA A 330 -26.50 -12.79 10.98
CA ALA A 330 -27.82 -12.39 11.43
C ALA A 330 -28.72 -12.02 10.23
N THR A 331 -28.23 -11.21 9.30
CA THR A 331 -28.96 -10.81 8.09
C THR A 331 -29.28 -12.01 7.20
N ARG A 332 -28.34 -12.96 7.04
CA ARG A 332 -28.57 -14.21 6.31
C ARG A 332 -29.68 -15.04 6.97
N SER A 333 -29.65 -15.18 8.30
CA SER A 333 -30.70 -15.91 9.02
C SER A 333 -32.08 -15.26 8.87
N GLN A 334 -32.15 -13.92 8.89
CA GLN A 334 -33.40 -13.19 8.65
C GLN A 334 -33.91 -13.39 7.22
N ARG A 335 -33.02 -13.31 6.22
CA ARG A 335 -33.36 -13.61 4.83
C ARG A 335 -33.93 -15.02 4.69
N ASP A 336 -33.30 -16.01 5.32
CA ASP A 336 -33.73 -17.40 5.25
C ASP A 336 -35.10 -17.61 5.91
N GLN A 337 -35.36 -16.94 7.04
CA GLN A 337 -36.67 -16.91 7.68
C GLN A 337 -37.75 -16.28 6.78
N LEU A 338 -37.46 -15.16 6.14
CA LEU A 338 -38.38 -14.50 5.21
C LEU A 338 -38.64 -15.35 3.96
N ASN A 339 -37.62 -16.03 3.42
CA ASN A 339 -37.78 -16.96 2.31
C ASN A 339 -38.71 -18.12 2.69
N LEU A 340 -38.54 -18.70 3.88
CA LEU A 340 -39.42 -19.77 4.37
C LEU A 340 -40.87 -19.28 4.54
N GLN A 341 -41.06 -18.04 5.01
CA GLN A 341 -42.39 -17.43 5.10
C GLN A 341 -43.01 -17.22 3.71
N LEU A 342 -42.20 -16.77 2.75
CA LEU A 342 -42.64 -16.58 1.37
C LEU A 342 -43.04 -17.91 0.72
N GLU A 343 -42.25 -18.96 0.90
CA GLU A 343 -42.56 -20.31 0.40
C GLU A 343 -43.87 -20.84 0.99
N ARG A 344 -44.10 -20.64 2.30
CA ARG A 344 -45.37 -21.00 2.95
C ARG A 344 -46.55 -20.24 2.35
N GLN A 345 -46.43 -18.92 2.18
CA GLN A 345 -47.47 -18.12 1.57
C GLN A 345 -47.73 -18.52 0.11
N GLN A 346 -46.69 -18.88 -0.64
CA GLN A 346 -46.82 -19.38 -2.01
C GLN A 346 -47.55 -20.73 -2.04
N ALA A 347 -47.20 -21.66 -1.14
CA ALA A 347 -47.89 -22.95 -1.02
C ALA A 347 -49.37 -22.78 -0.62
N GLU A 348 -49.66 -21.88 0.32
CA GLU A 348 -51.04 -21.52 0.69
C GLU A 348 -51.79 -20.89 -0.49
N ALA A 349 -51.17 -19.97 -1.23
CA ALA A 349 -51.77 -19.37 -2.41
C ALA A 349 -52.06 -20.41 -3.50
N GLN A 350 -51.15 -21.36 -3.73
CA GLN A 350 -51.35 -22.47 -4.66
C GLN A 350 -52.51 -23.37 -4.21
N ARG A 351 -52.57 -23.71 -2.91
CA ARG A 351 -53.68 -24.49 -2.34
C ARG A 351 -55.02 -23.78 -2.52
N LEU A 352 -55.11 -22.49 -2.19
CA LEU A 352 -56.34 -21.72 -2.37
C LEU A 352 -56.74 -21.59 -3.85
N GLN A 353 -55.77 -21.51 -4.77
CA GLN A 353 -56.04 -21.54 -6.21
C GLN A 353 -56.62 -22.88 -6.65
N GLN A 354 -56.12 -24.01 -6.12
CA GLN A 354 -56.68 -25.34 -6.38
C GLN A 354 -58.10 -25.45 -5.84
N GLU A 355 -58.34 -25.08 -4.58
CA GLU A 355 -59.66 -25.07 -3.95
C GLU A 355 -60.65 -24.19 -4.75
N LEU A 356 -60.23 -23.01 -5.21
CA LEU A 356 -61.05 -22.15 -6.05
C LEU A 356 -61.37 -22.80 -7.41
N ALA A 357 -60.40 -23.46 -8.03
CA ALA A 357 -60.61 -24.14 -9.31
C ALA A 357 -61.58 -25.33 -9.17
N GLU A 358 -61.49 -26.09 -8.07
CA GLU A 358 -62.42 -27.16 -7.74
C GLU A 358 -63.83 -26.63 -7.50
N GLU A 359 -63.98 -25.57 -6.70
CA GLU A 359 -65.26 -24.87 -6.49
C GLU A 359 -65.84 -24.32 -7.80
N GLN A 360 -65.01 -23.75 -8.69
CA GLN A 360 -65.46 -23.29 -10.01
C GLN A 360 -65.96 -24.44 -10.89
N ARG A 361 -65.26 -25.58 -10.89
CA ARG A 361 -65.71 -26.79 -11.61
C ARG A 361 -67.03 -27.30 -11.03
N ALA A 362 -67.16 -27.36 -9.71
CA ALA A 362 -68.39 -27.76 -9.04
C ALA A 362 -69.56 -26.83 -9.42
N ARG A 363 -69.34 -25.51 -9.38
CA ARG A 363 -70.33 -24.52 -9.83
C ARG A 363 -70.72 -24.70 -11.28
N ALA A 364 -69.76 -24.86 -12.19
CA ALA A 364 -70.04 -25.09 -13.60
C ALA A 364 -70.88 -26.37 -13.81
N SER A 365 -70.57 -27.45 -13.07
CA SER A 365 -71.36 -28.69 -13.13
C SER A 365 -72.79 -28.50 -12.61
N LEU A 366 -72.98 -27.72 -11.54
CA LEU A 366 -74.29 -27.37 -11.01
C LEU A 366 -75.07 -26.46 -11.96
N GLU A 367 -74.43 -25.46 -12.57
CA GLU A 367 -75.03 -24.62 -13.60
C GLU A 367 -75.49 -25.46 -14.80
N MET A 368 -74.67 -26.42 -15.24
CA MET A 368 -75.05 -27.37 -16.29
C MET A 368 -76.26 -28.22 -15.89
N ALA A 369 -76.26 -28.78 -14.67
CA ALA A 369 -77.39 -29.56 -14.15
C ALA A 369 -78.67 -28.72 -14.01
N LEU A 370 -78.56 -27.47 -13.56
CA LEU A 370 -79.68 -26.53 -13.48
C LEU A 370 -80.19 -26.17 -14.87
N ASN A 371 -79.31 -25.90 -15.84
CA ASN A 371 -79.71 -25.61 -17.21
C ASN A 371 -80.45 -26.81 -17.84
N GLN A 372 -79.94 -28.03 -17.62
CA GLN A 372 -80.60 -29.28 -18.04
C GLN A 372 -81.94 -29.50 -17.32
N ALA A 373 -82.03 -29.17 -16.04
CA ALA A 373 -83.29 -29.22 -15.29
C ALA A 373 -84.29 -28.17 -15.81
N THR A 374 -83.83 -26.96 -16.15
CA THR A 374 -84.70 -25.93 -16.74
C THR A 374 -85.15 -26.29 -18.15
N SER A 375 -84.30 -26.93 -18.98
CA SER A 375 -84.70 -27.37 -20.31
C SER A 375 -85.72 -28.50 -20.23
N THR A 376 -85.49 -29.51 -19.38
CA THR A 376 -86.46 -30.59 -19.15
C THR A 376 -87.79 -30.07 -18.59
N LEU A 377 -87.79 -29.07 -17.71
CA LEU A 377 -89.02 -28.40 -17.28
C LEU A 377 -89.69 -27.58 -18.41
N GLN A 378 -88.91 -26.91 -19.26
CA GLN A 378 -89.42 -26.23 -20.45
C GLN A 378 -90.02 -27.22 -21.46
N ASP A 379 -89.42 -28.39 -21.65
CA ASP A 379 -89.92 -29.46 -22.52
C ASP A 379 -91.26 -30.00 -22.00
N ILE A 380 -91.39 -30.21 -20.68
CA ILE A 380 -92.65 -30.62 -20.02
C ILE A 380 -93.73 -29.55 -20.22
N LEU A 381 -93.38 -28.26 -20.09
CA LEU A 381 -94.32 -27.14 -20.27
C LEU A 381 -94.70 -26.91 -21.75
N GLN A 382 -93.78 -27.13 -22.70
CA GLN A 382 -94.09 -27.04 -24.14
C GLN A 382 -95.00 -28.20 -24.58
N MET A 383 -94.82 -29.39 -24.00
CA MET A 383 -95.72 -30.53 -24.17
C MET A 383 -97.14 -30.30 -23.60
N GLN A 384 -97.38 -29.27 -22.78
CA GLN A 384 -98.73 -28.87 -22.35
C GLN A 384 -99.45 -27.97 -23.36
N VAL A 385 -98.71 -27.29 -24.26
CA VAL A 385 -99.28 -26.30 -25.19
C VAL A 385 -99.65 -26.93 -26.53
N GLU A 386 -99.01 -28.04 -26.90
CA GLU A 386 -99.42 -28.88 -28.03
C GLU A 386 -100.27 -30.06 -27.54
N GLU A 387 -101.55 -29.85 -27.24
CA GLU A 387 -102.64 -30.81 -27.52
C GLU A 387 -104.00 -30.32 -26.97
N GLU A 388 -104.84 -29.86 -27.89
CA GLU A 388 -106.29 -29.89 -27.75
C GLU A 388 -106.78 -31.33 -28.02
N GLU A 389 -107.80 -31.75 -27.26
CA GLU A 389 -108.66 -32.93 -27.49
C GLU A 389 -108.16 -34.33 -27.08
N GLY A 390 -108.64 -34.78 -25.91
CA GLY A 390 -109.35 -36.07 -25.81
C GLY A 390 -108.54 -37.38 -25.73
N VAL A 391 -108.49 -37.92 -24.50
CA VAL A 391 -108.19 -39.33 -24.15
C VAL A 391 -106.73 -39.78 -24.27
N PHE A 392 -105.87 -39.27 -23.38
CA PHE A 392 -104.69 -40.00 -22.87
C PHE A 392 -104.19 -39.40 -21.54
N ASP A 393 -105.00 -39.43 -20.48
CA ASP A 393 -104.64 -38.90 -19.15
C ASP A 393 -103.60 -39.80 -18.41
N VAL A 394 -103.54 -41.10 -18.72
CA VAL A 394 -102.66 -42.04 -17.99
C VAL A 394 -101.23 -42.12 -18.57
N MET A 395 -101.05 -42.09 -19.90
CA MET A 395 -99.71 -42.13 -20.51
C MET A 395 -98.94 -40.82 -20.33
N TYR A 396 -99.64 -39.69 -20.39
CA TYR A 396 -99.04 -38.38 -20.11
C TYR A 396 -98.64 -38.26 -18.63
N GLN A 397 -99.51 -38.67 -17.70
CA GLN A 397 -99.16 -38.72 -16.27
C GLN A 397 -97.99 -39.68 -15.99
N LEU A 398 -97.94 -40.84 -16.65
CA LEU A 398 -96.84 -41.79 -16.49
C LEU A 398 -95.52 -41.22 -17.04
N HIS A 399 -95.55 -40.61 -18.23
CA HIS A 399 -94.37 -39.98 -18.82
C HIS A 399 -93.91 -38.75 -18.03
N CYS A 400 -94.83 -37.93 -17.52
CA CYS A 400 -94.52 -36.82 -16.60
C CYS A 400 -93.93 -37.34 -15.28
N LYS A 401 -94.46 -38.44 -14.74
CA LYS A 401 -93.92 -39.04 -13.51
C LYS A 401 -92.52 -39.59 -13.71
N ASP A 402 -92.26 -40.24 -14.84
CA ASP A 402 -90.94 -40.79 -15.19
C ASP A 402 -89.92 -39.69 -15.47
N THR A 403 -90.31 -38.63 -16.21
CA THR A 403 -89.43 -37.47 -16.46
C THR A 403 -89.18 -36.66 -15.19
N LEU A 404 -90.16 -36.49 -14.30
CA LEU A 404 -89.97 -35.89 -12.98
C LEU A 404 -89.12 -36.77 -12.04
N GLN A 405 -89.23 -38.10 -12.10
CA GLN A 405 -88.36 -39.00 -11.36
C GLN A 405 -86.92 -38.95 -11.88
N GLN A 406 -86.71 -38.86 -13.20
CA GLN A 406 -85.40 -38.66 -13.81
C GLN A 406 -84.81 -37.28 -13.43
N LEU A 407 -85.62 -36.22 -13.43
CA LEU A 407 -85.23 -34.89 -12.97
C LEU A 407 -84.78 -34.92 -11.49
N LEU A 408 -85.56 -35.59 -10.64
CA LEU A 408 -85.26 -35.70 -9.21
C LEU A 408 -83.99 -36.52 -8.98
N ALA A 409 -83.77 -37.60 -9.74
CA ALA A 409 -82.54 -38.39 -9.71
C ALA A 409 -81.31 -37.56 -10.15
N MET A 410 -81.41 -36.78 -11.24
CA MET A 410 -80.32 -35.90 -11.70
C MET A 410 -80.02 -34.76 -10.73
N LEU A 411 -81.04 -34.14 -10.14
CA LEU A 411 -80.85 -33.10 -9.13
C LEU A 411 -80.27 -33.68 -7.83
N SER A 412 -80.65 -34.90 -7.46
CA SER A 412 -80.08 -35.59 -6.29
C SER A 412 -78.61 -35.97 -6.48
N SER A 413 -78.20 -36.39 -7.69
CA SER A 413 -76.80 -36.67 -8.00
C SER A 413 -75.96 -35.39 -8.12
N ALA A 414 -76.54 -34.31 -8.64
CA ALA A 414 -75.92 -32.97 -8.64
C ALA A 414 -75.74 -32.40 -7.23
N MET A 415 -76.68 -32.63 -6.31
CA MET A 415 -76.53 -32.24 -4.90
C MET A 415 -75.47 -33.07 -4.17
N ALA A 416 -75.26 -34.34 -4.54
CA ALA A 416 -74.22 -35.19 -3.96
C ALA A 416 -72.79 -34.78 -4.38
N LEU A 417 -72.63 -34.05 -5.49
CA LEU A 417 -71.35 -33.49 -5.95
C LEU A 417 -70.93 -32.23 -5.18
N ARG A 418 -71.77 -31.74 -4.26
CA ARG A 418 -71.41 -30.64 -3.37
C ARG A 418 -70.44 -31.14 -2.29
N PRO A 419 -69.22 -30.60 -2.17
CA PRO A 419 -68.38 -30.89 -1.03
C PRO A 419 -69.09 -30.38 0.25
N PRO A 420 -69.06 -31.11 1.38
CA PRO A 420 -69.51 -30.56 2.64
C PRO A 420 -68.67 -29.31 2.91
N LYS A 421 -69.34 -28.21 3.24
CA LYS A 421 -68.71 -26.93 3.56
C LYS A 421 -67.83 -27.13 4.78
N ALA A 422 -66.57 -27.49 4.58
CA ALA A 422 -65.59 -27.58 5.63
C ALA A 422 -65.40 -26.16 6.15
N VAL A 423 -66.00 -25.87 7.31
CA VAL A 423 -65.59 -24.77 8.15
C VAL A 423 -64.13 -25.05 8.48
N CYS A 424 -63.20 -24.42 7.75
CA CYS A 424 -61.82 -24.34 8.20
C CYS A 424 -61.87 -23.76 9.62
N PRO A 425 -61.33 -24.43 10.65
CA PRO A 425 -61.08 -23.75 11.89
C PRO A 425 -60.06 -22.66 11.56
N ARG A 426 -60.52 -21.41 11.60
CA ARG A 426 -59.65 -20.24 11.64
C ARG A 426 -58.85 -20.37 12.93
N GLN A 427 -57.71 -21.04 12.85
CA GLN A 427 -56.76 -21.08 13.95
C GLN A 427 -56.19 -19.67 14.05
N GLU A 428 -56.64 -18.93 15.07
CA GLU A 428 -56.01 -17.69 15.51
C GLU A 428 -54.57 -18.01 15.91
N SER A 429 -53.64 -17.87 14.98
CA SER A 429 -52.23 -17.72 15.29
C SER A 429 -52.02 -16.29 15.78
N GLN A 430 -52.37 -16.02 17.03
CA GLN A 430 -51.83 -14.85 17.72
C GLN A 430 -50.29 -14.97 17.80
N PRO A 431 -49.58 -13.83 17.76
CA PRO A 431 -48.12 -13.79 17.71
C PRO A 431 -47.56 -14.17 19.08
N GLN A 432 -46.92 -15.34 19.19
CA GLN A 432 -46.00 -15.59 20.30
C GLN A 432 -44.74 -14.74 20.11
N GLY A 433 -44.76 -13.57 20.76
CA GLY A 433 -43.54 -12.97 21.30
C GLY A 433 -42.89 -13.88 22.35
N PRO A 434 -41.66 -13.55 22.76
CA PRO A 434 -40.51 -14.45 22.83
C PRO A 434 -40.46 -15.32 24.10
N PRO A 435 -39.68 -16.43 24.13
CA PRO A 435 -39.24 -16.99 25.38
C PRO A 435 -38.01 -16.25 25.88
N LYS A 436 -38.17 -15.53 27.00
CA LYS A 436 -37.08 -15.17 27.90
C LYS A 436 -36.75 -16.38 28.77
N GLU A 437 -35.67 -17.06 28.46
CA GLU A 437 -34.84 -17.86 29.36
C GLU A 437 -33.41 -17.69 28.82
N SER A 438 -32.35 -17.40 29.56
CA SER A 438 -32.08 -17.57 30.98
C SER A 438 -30.95 -16.61 31.35
N ARG A 439 -31.13 -15.85 32.45
CA ARG A 439 -30.06 -15.15 33.14
C ARG A 439 -29.05 -16.17 33.66
N SER A 440 -27.89 -16.30 33.03
CA SER A 440 -26.68 -16.74 33.71
C SER A 440 -25.96 -15.51 34.26
N ASN A 441 -26.07 -15.39 35.58
CA ASN A 441 -25.33 -14.51 36.45
C ASN A 441 -23.82 -14.69 36.23
N ILE A 442 -23.15 -13.71 35.62
CA ILE A 442 -21.69 -13.57 35.71
C ILE A 442 -21.43 -12.17 36.25
N GLN A 443 -21.12 -12.13 37.54
CA GLN A 443 -20.59 -10.97 38.23
C GLN A 443 -19.31 -10.47 37.53
N PRO A 444 -19.06 -9.16 37.50
CA PRO A 444 -17.76 -8.63 37.15
C PRO A 444 -16.79 -8.89 38.32
N PRO A 445 -15.60 -9.48 38.13
CA PRO A 445 -14.60 -9.45 39.17
C PRO A 445 -13.99 -8.06 39.20
N ARG A 446 -14.41 -7.25 40.18
CA ARG A 446 -13.62 -6.14 40.70
C ARG A 446 -12.36 -6.73 41.34
N VAL A 447 -11.22 -6.32 40.79
CA VAL A 447 -9.98 -5.93 41.48
C VAL A 447 -9.67 -6.69 42.77
N GLY A 448 -8.73 -7.62 42.69
CA GLY A 448 -8.06 -8.23 43.83
C GLY A 448 -6.61 -8.57 43.48
N SER A 449 -5.70 -7.68 43.88
CA SER A 449 -4.30 -7.95 44.23
C SER A 449 -3.42 -8.76 43.24
N LEU A 450 -2.94 -8.11 42.18
CA LEU A 450 -1.64 -8.46 41.54
C LEU A 450 -0.78 -7.21 41.29
N LEU A 451 -0.87 -6.24 42.21
CA LEU A 451 0.05 -5.10 42.32
C LEU A 451 0.81 -5.12 43.67
N GLN A 452 0.86 -6.27 44.34
CA GLN A 452 1.48 -6.43 45.67
C GLN A 452 2.41 -7.67 45.76
N GLN A 453 3.02 -8.05 44.63
CA GLN A 453 4.00 -9.14 44.59
C GLN A 453 5.21 -8.87 43.67
N LEU A 454 5.40 -7.61 43.24
CA LEU A 454 6.64 -7.11 42.62
C LEU A 454 7.18 -5.85 43.32
N SER A 455 6.82 -5.65 44.59
CA SER A 455 7.32 -4.56 45.45
C SER A 455 8.53 -4.97 46.28
N SER A 456 9.21 -6.06 45.93
CA SER A 456 10.41 -6.54 46.62
C SER A 456 11.64 -6.53 45.70
N THR A 457 11.87 -5.41 45.04
CA THR A 457 13.21 -5.08 44.53
C THR A 457 13.49 -3.65 44.94
N ALA A 458 14.41 -3.50 45.89
CA ALA A 458 14.74 -2.26 46.56
C ALA A 458 15.10 -1.15 45.57
N ALA A 459 14.66 0.06 45.89
CA ALA A 459 15.16 1.29 45.26
C ALA A 459 16.67 1.36 45.45
N TYR A 460 17.40 1.53 44.35
CA TYR A 460 18.85 1.78 44.36
C TYR A 460 19.12 3.06 45.19
N GLN A 461 19.83 2.90 46.31
CA GLN A 461 20.48 4.00 47.02
C GLN A 461 21.87 4.21 46.40
N PRO A 462 22.33 5.46 46.19
CA PRO A 462 23.71 5.71 45.77
C PRO A 462 24.69 5.17 46.84
N GLY A 463 25.28 3.99 46.62
CA GLY A 463 26.19 3.34 47.59
C GLY A 463 26.38 1.83 47.41
N ASP A 464 25.48 1.12 46.72
CA ASP A 464 25.48 -0.36 46.63
C ASP A 464 26.45 -1.00 45.61
N LEU A 465 27.55 -0.33 45.27
CA LEU A 465 28.60 -0.87 44.40
C LEU A 465 29.97 -0.83 45.07
N GLY A 466 30.13 -1.49 46.23
CA GLY A 466 31.44 -1.93 46.73
C GLY A 466 32.59 -0.91 46.70
N LEU A 467 32.28 0.38 46.82
CA LEU A 467 33.26 1.44 46.96
C LEU A 467 33.36 1.76 48.44
N VAL A 468 34.53 1.48 49.00
CA VAL A 468 34.96 1.93 50.32
C VAL A 468 34.61 3.42 50.47
N PRO A 469 33.91 3.85 51.53
CA PRO A 469 33.69 5.26 51.79
C PRO A 469 35.04 5.96 51.98
N TYR A 470 35.41 6.86 51.08
CA TYR A 470 36.54 7.74 51.36
C TYR A 470 36.13 8.73 52.44
N GLN A 471 36.85 8.64 53.55
CA GLN A 471 36.68 9.42 54.77
C GLN A 471 36.62 10.92 54.50
N GLY A 472 35.79 11.58 55.31
CA GLY A 472 35.82 13.02 55.47
C GLY A 472 37.23 13.53 55.75
N HIS A 473 37.50 14.67 55.15
CA HIS A 473 38.71 15.48 55.27
C HIS A 473 39.16 15.60 56.74
N VAL A 474 40.23 14.91 57.12
CA VAL A 474 41.01 15.30 58.31
C VAL A 474 41.81 16.53 57.87
N PRO A 475 41.71 17.69 58.54
CA PRO A 475 42.54 18.82 58.20
C PRO A 475 44.02 18.47 58.46
N PRO A 476 44.95 18.77 57.54
CA PRO A 476 46.36 18.49 57.76
C PRO A 476 46.90 19.33 58.92
N ASN A 477 47.80 18.74 59.70
CA ASN A 477 48.50 19.35 60.81
C ASN A 477 49.19 20.67 60.36
N PRO A 478 49.03 21.80 61.06
CA PRO A 478 49.54 23.12 60.63
C PRO A 478 51.07 23.20 60.48
N GLN A 479 51.84 22.20 60.90
CA GLN A 479 53.29 22.18 60.77
C GLN A 479 53.76 21.80 59.34
N ASP A 480 52.97 21.01 58.61
CA ASP A 480 53.35 20.50 57.27
C ASP A 480 53.10 21.53 56.13
N LEU A 481 52.31 22.57 56.40
CA LEU A 481 52.00 23.64 55.44
C LEU A 481 53.07 24.73 55.32
N ARG A 482 54.19 24.62 56.06
CA ARG A 482 55.32 25.56 55.99
C ARG A 482 56.34 25.22 54.91
N LEU A 483 56.28 24.02 54.33
CA LEU A 483 57.23 23.53 53.33
C LEU A 483 56.75 23.69 51.87
N LEU A 484 55.55 24.25 51.65
CA LEU A 484 54.95 24.42 50.32
C LEU A 484 55.04 25.88 49.82
N SER A 485 55.27 26.04 48.52
CA SER A 485 55.42 27.35 47.87
C SER A 485 54.10 28.14 47.78
N HIS A 486 54.22 29.47 47.76
CA HIS A 486 53.11 30.44 47.89
C HIS A 486 51.96 30.25 46.87
N ALA A 487 52.25 29.77 45.66
CA ALA A 487 51.27 29.59 44.59
C ALA A 487 50.24 28.48 44.88
N THR A 488 50.61 27.48 45.67
CA THR A 488 49.72 26.36 46.03
C THR A 488 48.74 26.74 47.15
N ARG A 489 49.06 27.78 47.94
CA ARG A 489 48.29 28.21 49.12
C ARG A 489 46.96 28.91 48.78
N MET A 490 46.79 29.42 47.56
CA MET A 490 45.71 30.35 47.21
C MET A 490 44.68 29.80 46.20
N ARG A 491 44.70 28.50 45.87
CA ARG A 491 43.95 27.99 44.69
C ARG A 491 42.47 27.61 44.93
N THR A 492 41.87 27.89 46.08
CA THR A 492 40.46 27.51 46.32
C THR A 492 39.60 28.69 46.72
N PHE A 493 39.38 29.64 45.81
CA PHE A 493 38.19 30.50 45.81
C PHE A 493 37.83 30.94 44.39
N ARG A 494 36.96 30.19 43.70
CA ARG A 494 36.01 30.78 42.74
C ARG A 494 34.89 29.80 42.40
N ALA A 495 33.75 30.02 43.05
CA ALA A 495 32.47 29.45 42.66
C ALA A 495 31.88 30.25 41.48
N HIS A 496 31.02 29.59 40.73
CA HIS A 496 30.38 30.01 39.50
C HIS A 496 29.45 31.23 39.67
N SER A 497 29.50 32.17 38.72
CA SER A 497 28.39 33.09 38.40
C SER A 497 28.50 33.49 36.93
N THR A 498 27.38 33.37 36.22
CA THR A 498 27.12 33.64 34.80
C THR A 498 27.43 35.07 34.36
N PRO A 499 27.60 35.34 33.05
CA PRO A 499 27.28 36.67 32.53
C PRO A 499 26.29 36.64 31.36
N GLU A 500 25.30 37.53 31.50
CA GLU A 500 24.44 38.06 30.46
C GLU A 500 25.21 38.95 29.47
N ILE A 501 24.57 39.10 28.31
CA ILE A 501 24.91 39.92 27.15
C ILE A 501 24.84 41.42 27.50
N HIS A 502 25.79 42.24 27.04
CA HIS A 502 25.53 43.48 26.28
C HIS A 502 26.81 44.16 25.74
N ALA A 503 26.58 44.91 24.66
CA ALA A 503 27.50 45.42 23.66
C ALA A 503 28.54 46.45 24.16
N SER A 504 29.74 46.40 23.56
CA SER A 504 30.76 47.44 23.68
C SER A 504 30.82 48.29 22.41
N SER A 505 30.44 49.56 22.55
CA SER A 505 30.70 50.63 21.61
C SER A 505 32.12 51.21 21.82
N SER A 506 32.83 51.36 20.70
CA SER A 506 33.85 52.38 20.36
C SER A 506 34.73 52.99 21.46
N LEU A 507 36.07 52.89 21.31
CA LEU A 507 36.95 54.04 21.57
C LEU A 507 38.28 54.01 20.80
N LYS A 508 38.81 55.22 20.62
CA LYS A 508 39.72 55.69 19.57
C LYS A 508 41.20 55.47 19.90
N ARG A 509 41.92 55.04 18.86
CA ARG A 509 43.23 55.46 18.31
C ARG A 509 44.10 56.49 19.09
N LEU A 510 45.43 56.28 18.95
CA LEU A 510 46.63 57.14 19.12
C LEU A 510 47.42 56.81 20.41
N LYS A 511 48.75 56.66 20.45
CA LYS A 511 49.84 57.14 19.57
C LYS A 511 51.13 56.31 19.84
N LYS A 512 52.01 56.26 18.84
CA LYS A 512 53.29 55.53 18.77
C LYS A 512 54.41 56.24 19.57
N PHE A 513 55.39 55.47 20.08
CA PHE A 513 56.72 55.96 20.47
C PHE A 513 57.80 55.23 19.65
N SER A 514 58.79 56.01 19.21
CA SER A 514 59.86 55.66 18.27
C SER A 514 61.19 55.39 19.01
N LEU A 515 62.05 54.58 18.40
CA LEU A 515 63.44 54.28 18.78
C LEU A 515 64.41 55.44 18.45
N PRO A 516 65.61 55.50 19.04
CA PRO A 516 66.63 56.51 18.73
C PRO A 516 67.69 56.06 17.69
N ASP A 517 68.14 57.04 16.90
CA ASP A 517 69.16 56.99 15.84
C ASP A 517 70.61 57.00 16.38
N VAL A 518 71.52 56.38 15.62
CA VAL A 518 72.98 56.50 15.76
C VAL A 518 73.53 57.30 14.56
N LEU A 519 74.27 58.36 14.89
CA LEU A 519 75.00 59.25 13.98
C LEU A 519 76.29 58.61 13.45
N LEU A 520 76.54 58.75 12.14
CA LEU A 520 77.89 58.90 11.58
C LEU A 520 77.88 60.03 10.55
N HIS A 521 78.72 61.04 10.79
CA HIS A 521 78.93 62.22 9.94
C HIS A 521 79.91 61.93 8.79
N PRO A 522 79.90 62.75 7.71
CA PRO A 522 80.69 62.53 6.51
C PRO A 522 82.01 63.33 6.50
N LYS A 523 83.00 62.80 5.79
CA LYS A 523 83.88 63.51 4.86
C LYS A 523 84.37 62.54 3.79
#